data_AF-A0A963X669-F1
#
_entry.id   AF-A0A963X669-F1
#
_cell.length_a   1.000
_cell.length_b   1.000
_cell.length_c   1.000
_cell.angle_alpha   90.00
_cell.angle_beta   90.00
_cell.angle_gamma   90.00
#
_symmetry.space_group_name_H-M   'P 1'
#
loop_
_entity.id
_entity.type
_entity.pdbx_description
1 polymer ?
#
loop_
_entity_poly.entity_id
_entity_poly.type
_entity_poly.pdbx_seq_one_letter_code
_entity_poly.pdbx_strand_id
1 'polypeptide(L)'
;MDGSSVIAATLPLPRAAPPVVGLGGFLKTTVTVIDGDRAHVSHPLGDLDTAPARAAHAQALARLLAETGVTPVAAAHDLPPDVPTTRLAPTVAPRAVAVQH
;
A
#
# COMPACT_ATOMS: atom_id res chain seq x y z
N MET A 1 -18.68 -9.84 -8.09
CA MET A 1 -17.37 -9.42 -7.56
C MET A 1 -16.51 -10.66 -7.59
N ASP A 2 -15.42 -10.62 -8.35
CA ASP A 2 -14.54 -11.79 -8.50
C ASP A 2 -13.91 -12.15 -7.15
N GLY A 3 -13.96 -13.43 -6.79
CA GLY A 3 -13.38 -13.94 -5.53
C GLY A 3 -11.85 -14.04 -5.56
N SER A 4 -11.19 -13.34 -6.49
CA SER A 4 -9.74 -13.39 -6.63
C SER A 4 -9.07 -12.51 -5.59
N SER A 5 -8.12 -13.06 -4.85
CA SER A 5 -7.32 -12.33 -3.86
C SER A 5 -6.62 -11.13 -4.51
N VAL A 6 -6.47 -10.03 -3.75
CA VAL A 6 -5.61 -8.91 -4.16
C VAL A 6 -4.13 -9.16 -3.80
N ILE A 7 -3.87 -10.12 -2.91
CA ILE A 7 -2.54 -10.48 -2.42
C ILE A 7 -1.84 -11.36 -3.46
N ALA A 8 -0.78 -10.83 -4.08
CA ALA A 8 0.07 -11.59 -4.99
C ALA A 8 1.11 -12.43 -4.25
N ALA A 9 1.60 -11.92 -3.11
CA ALA A 9 2.60 -12.59 -2.30
C ALA A 9 2.46 -12.23 -0.82
N THR A 10 2.80 -13.18 0.03
CA THR A 10 2.99 -12.94 1.47
C THR A 10 4.41 -13.30 1.84
N LEU A 11 5.15 -12.33 2.38
CA LEU A 11 6.56 -12.48 2.72
C LEU A 11 6.73 -12.48 4.25
N PRO A 12 7.59 -13.35 4.82
CA PRO A 12 7.92 -13.28 6.24
C PRO A 12 8.81 -12.06 6.53
N LEU A 13 8.59 -11.43 7.67
CA LEU A 13 9.46 -10.40 8.24
C LEU A 13 10.37 -11.03 9.30
N PRO A 14 11.59 -10.50 9.51
CA PRO A 14 12.52 -11.03 10.51
C PRO A 14 12.03 -10.83 11.96
N ARG A 15 11.02 -9.98 12.16
CA ARG A 15 10.36 -9.73 13.45
C ARG A 15 8.97 -9.15 13.21
N ALA A 16 8.10 -9.29 14.20
CA ALA A 16 6.82 -8.59 14.19
C ALA A 16 7.01 -7.06 14.19
N ALA A 17 6.12 -6.36 13.48
CA ALA A 17 6.11 -4.91 13.35
C ALA A 17 4.68 -4.36 13.49
N PRO A 18 4.52 -3.06 13.80
CA PRO A 18 3.22 -2.41 13.84
C PRO A 18 2.49 -2.50 12.49
N PRO A 19 1.15 -2.42 12.46
CA PRO A 19 0.38 -2.43 11.22
C PRO A 19 0.67 -1.17 10.41
N VAL A 20 1.48 -1.31 9.38
CA VAL A 20 1.89 -0.23 8.48
C VAL A 20 1.48 -0.59 7.07
N VAL A 21 1.01 0.39 6.30
CA VAL A 21 0.79 0.23 4.87
C VAL A 21 1.84 0.99 4.08
N GLY A 22 2.50 0.32 3.15
CA GLY A 22 3.35 0.93 2.13
C GLY A 22 2.54 1.21 0.87
N LEU A 23 2.51 2.47 0.43
CA LEU A 23 1.71 2.91 -0.71
C LEU A 23 2.41 2.75 -2.06
N GLY A 24 3.73 2.51 -2.05
CA GLY A 24 4.54 2.39 -3.25
C GLY A 24 4.96 3.73 -3.87
N GLY A 25 5.70 3.65 -4.97
CA GLY A 25 6.19 4.78 -5.75
C GLY A 25 5.33 5.10 -6.97
N PHE A 26 5.86 5.89 -7.89
CA PHE A 26 5.12 6.28 -9.10
C PHE A 26 5.06 5.17 -10.16
N LEU A 27 6.16 4.45 -10.37
CA LEU A 27 6.29 3.42 -11.41
C LEU A 27 6.12 2.02 -10.84
N LYS A 28 5.49 1.13 -11.62
CA LYS A 28 5.32 -0.31 -11.32
C LYS A 28 4.87 -0.55 -9.88
N THR A 29 3.91 0.26 -9.44
CA THR A 29 3.57 0.35 -8.03
C THR A 29 2.86 -0.91 -7.53
N THR A 30 3.11 -1.22 -6.27
CA THR A 30 2.33 -2.16 -5.46
C THR A 30 1.94 -1.48 -4.16
N VAL A 31 0.93 -2.03 -3.49
CA VAL A 31 0.57 -1.67 -2.12
C VAL A 31 0.95 -2.85 -1.23
N THR A 32 1.50 -2.57 -0.05
CA THR A 32 1.92 -3.61 0.89
C THR A 32 1.36 -3.33 2.28
N VAL A 33 0.79 -4.32 2.93
CA VAL A 33 0.31 -4.22 4.33
C VAL A 33 1.15 -5.12 5.22
N ILE A 34 1.64 -4.57 6.33
CA ILE A 34 2.28 -5.33 7.40
C ILE A 34 1.20 -5.80 8.38
N ASP A 35 1.17 -7.10 8.64
CA ASP A 35 0.38 -7.75 9.69
C ASP A 35 1.32 -8.60 10.55
N GLY A 36 1.67 -8.09 11.73
CA GLY A 36 2.61 -8.74 12.64
C GLY A 36 3.97 -8.98 11.97
N ASP A 37 4.31 -10.25 11.77
CA ASP A 37 5.56 -10.72 11.16
C ASP A 37 5.41 -11.05 9.67
N ARG A 38 4.35 -10.56 9.00
CA ARG A 38 4.11 -10.80 7.58
C ARG A 38 3.91 -9.49 6.82
N ALA A 39 4.33 -9.50 5.56
CA ALA A 39 4.02 -8.45 4.59
C ALA A 39 3.19 -9.02 3.45
N HIS A 40 1.99 -8.50 3.25
CA HIS A 40 1.07 -8.87 2.17
C HIS A 40 1.20 -7.85 1.05
N VAL A 41 1.66 -8.29 -0.13
CA VAL A 41 1.95 -7.43 -1.28
C VAL A 41 0.86 -7.61 -2.33
N SER A 42 0.33 -6.52 -2.87
CA SER A 42 -0.65 -6.56 -3.94
C SER A 42 -0.06 -7.09 -5.25
N HIS A 43 -0.93 -7.47 -6.20
CA HIS A 43 -0.52 -7.54 -7.60
C HIS A 43 0.04 -6.20 -8.09
N PRO A 44 0.94 -6.19 -9.09
CA PRO A 44 1.41 -4.96 -9.73
C PRO A 44 0.24 -4.15 -10.31
N LEU A 45 0.26 -2.84 -10.07
CA LEU A 45 -0.79 -1.92 -10.51
C LEU A 45 -0.38 -1.04 -11.69
N GLY A 46 0.86 -1.16 -12.16
CA GLY A 46 1.43 -0.32 -13.22
C GLY A 46 1.87 1.04 -12.70
N ASP A 47 1.76 2.07 -13.54
CA ASP A 47 2.24 3.42 -13.25
C ASP A 47 1.08 4.35 -12.85
N LEU A 48 1.33 5.31 -11.96
CA LEU A 48 0.30 6.22 -11.43
C LEU A 48 0.13 7.51 -12.26
N ASP A 49 0.32 7.43 -13.57
CA ASP A 49 0.35 8.56 -14.50
C ASP A 49 -1.05 9.07 -14.89
N THR A 50 -2.07 8.21 -14.82
CA THR A 50 -3.46 8.55 -15.18
C THR A 50 -4.40 8.56 -13.98
N ALA A 51 -5.56 9.21 -14.12
CA ALA A 51 -6.59 9.20 -13.09
C ALA A 51 -7.18 7.79 -12.85
N PRO A 52 -7.48 6.97 -13.89
CA PRO A 52 -7.91 5.59 -13.70
C PRO A 52 -6.90 4.72 -12.96
N ALA A 53 -5.59 4.86 -13.23
CA ALA A 53 -4.56 4.13 -12.51
C ALA A 53 -4.55 4.45 -11.00
N ARG A 54 -4.71 5.72 -10.65
CA ARG A 54 -4.82 6.17 -9.25
C ARG A 54 -6.08 5.64 -8.57
N ALA A 55 -7.20 5.58 -9.28
CA ALA A 55 -8.44 5.00 -8.76
C ALA A 55 -8.30 3.48 -8.53
N ALA A 56 -7.66 2.76 -9.47
CA ALA A 56 -7.37 1.34 -9.34
C ALA A 56 -6.43 1.07 -8.16
N HIS A 57 -5.44 1.93 -7.92
CA HIS A 57 -4.57 1.86 -6.74
C HIS A 57 -5.34 2.03 -5.44
N ALA A 58 -6.20 3.06 -5.34
CA ALA A 58 -7.02 3.27 -4.15
C ALA A 58 -7.98 2.08 -3.90
N GLN A 59 -8.54 1.49 -4.96
CA GLN A 59 -9.37 0.29 -4.86
C GLN A 59 -8.58 -0.92 -4.38
N ALA A 60 -7.37 -1.14 -4.91
CA ALA A 60 -6.50 -2.24 -4.50
C ALA A 60 -6.07 -2.09 -3.03
N LEU A 61 -5.72 -0.87 -2.59
CA LEU A 61 -5.45 -0.54 -1.20
C LEU A 61 -6.64 -0.90 -0.30
N ALA A 62 -7.84 -0.42 -0.63
CA ALA A 62 -9.04 -0.68 0.16
C ALA A 62 -9.35 -2.19 0.26
N ARG A 63 -9.20 -2.92 -0.85
CA ARG A 63 -9.36 -4.38 -0.87
C ARG A 63 -8.30 -5.09 -0.04
N LEU A 64 -7.04 -4.67 -0.11
CA LEU A 64 -5.95 -5.27 0.65
C LEU A 64 -6.14 -5.10 2.16
N LEU A 65 -6.58 -3.92 2.60
CA LEU A 65 -6.93 -3.67 4.00
C LEU A 65 -8.13 -4.51 4.44
N ALA A 66 -9.16 -4.63 3.60
CA ALA A 66 -10.33 -5.45 3.90
C ALA A 66 -10.00 -6.95 3.96
N GLU A 67 -9.15 -7.44 3.06
CA GLU A 67 -8.74 -8.85 2.98
C GLU A 67 -7.83 -9.25 4.15
N THR A 68 -6.93 -8.34 4.58
CA THR A 68 -6.05 -8.57 5.74
C THR A 68 -6.70 -8.27 7.08
N GLY A 69 -7.78 -7.47 7.11
CA GLY A 69 -8.41 -7.00 8.35
C GLY A 69 -7.57 -5.97 9.13
N VAL A 70 -6.48 -5.48 8.54
CA VAL A 70 -5.55 -4.56 9.20
C VAL A 70 -6.08 -3.14 9.18
N THR A 71 -6.00 -2.46 10.34
CA THR A 71 -6.14 -1.00 10.44
C THR A 71 -4.75 -0.37 10.61
N PRO A 72 -4.20 0.33 9.61
CA PRO A 72 -2.84 0.84 9.66
C PRO A 72 -2.69 1.97 10.68
N VAL A 73 -1.62 1.93 11.48
CA VAL A 73 -1.22 3.03 12.37
C VAL A 73 -0.31 4.05 11.67
N ALA A 74 0.30 3.66 10.54
CA ALA A 74 1.06 4.56 9.68
C ALA A 74 0.97 4.16 8.20
N ALA A 75 1.13 5.15 7.33
CA ALA A 75 1.23 4.99 5.88
C ALA A 75 2.61 5.45 5.40
N ALA A 76 3.42 4.52 4.90
CA ALA A 76 4.69 4.81 4.27
C ALA A 76 4.48 5.14 2.79
N HIS A 77 5.14 6.19 2.31
CA HIS A 77 5.06 6.64 0.92
C HIS A 77 6.43 7.14 0.44
N ASP A 78 6.59 7.28 -0.88
CA ASP A 78 7.80 7.82 -1.47
C ASP A 78 8.05 9.28 -1.03
N LEU A 79 9.31 9.68 -0.89
CA LEU A 79 9.68 11.01 -0.39
C LEU A 79 9.24 12.18 -1.30
N PRO A 80 9.36 12.10 -2.64
CA PRO A 80 9.12 13.27 -3.48
C PRO A 80 7.67 13.77 -3.36
N PRO A 81 7.48 15.10 -3.27
CA PRO A 81 6.17 15.69 -2.97
C PRO A 81 5.14 15.51 -4.09
N ASP A 82 5.61 15.23 -5.32
CA ASP A 82 4.79 15.16 -6.52
C ASP A 82 4.26 13.75 -6.82
N VAL A 83 4.61 12.76 -5.99
CA VAL A 83 4.11 11.39 -6.13
C VAL A 83 2.66 11.32 -5.62
N PRO A 84 1.72 10.68 -6.34
CA PRO A 84 0.33 10.59 -5.90
C PRO A 84 0.15 9.92 -4.53
N THR A 85 1.03 8.97 -4.21
CA THR A 85 1.01 8.25 -2.92
C THR A 85 1.38 9.16 -1.74
N THR A 86 2.22 10.18 -1.95
CA THR A 86 2.53 11.22 -0.95
C THR A 86 1.28 11.99 -0.54
N ARG A 87 0.40 12.35 -1.49
CA ARG A 87 -0.86 13.06 -1.21
C ARG A 87 -1.92 12.16 -0.58
N LEU A 88 -1.87 10.86 -0.86
CA LEU A 88 -2.80 9.87 -0.34
C LEU A 88 -2.49 9.49 1.12
N ALA A 89 -1.22 9.44 1.52
CA ALA A 89 -0.80 8.93 2.83
C ALA A 89 -1.56 9.49 4.04
N PRO A 90 -1.81 10.81 4.14
CA PRO A 90 -2.53 11.39 5.28
C PRO A 90 -4.01 10.96 5.38
N THR A 91 -4.61 10.47 4.29
CA THR A 91 -6.01 10.00 4.30
C THR A 91 -6.13 8.53 4.67
N VAL A 92 -5.02 7.79 4.71
CA VAL A 92 -4.98 6.34 4.90
C VAL A 92 -4.69 5.96 6.36
N ALA A 93 -3.84 6.74 7.04
CA ALA A 93 -3.42 6.46 8.40
C ALA A 93 -3.16 7.77 9.16
N PRO A 94 -3.22 7.77 10.51
CA PRO A 94 -2.98 8.98 11.31
C PRO A 94 -1.55 9.52 11.21
N ARG A 95 -0.60 8.70 10.74
CA ARG A 95 0.80 9.08 10.55
C ARG A 95 1.26 8.77 9.13
N ALA A 96 1.67 9.79 8.39
CA ALA A 96 2.37 9.63 7.12
C ALA A 96 3.90 9.57 7.37
N VAL A 97 4.59 8.63 6.71
CA VAL A 97 6.05 8.46 6.80
C VAL A 97 6.64 8.49 5.40
N ALA A 98 7.37 9.54 5.09
CA ALA A 98 8.09 9.65 3.84
C ALA A 98 9.36 8.78 3.88
N VAL A 99 9.59 7.99 2.83
CA VAL A 99 10.73 7.10 2.69
C VAL A 99 11.45 7.43 1.39
N GLN A 100 12.76 7.67 1.47
CA GLN A 100 13.60 7.86 0.30
C GLN A 100 13.69 6.54 -0.49
N HIS A 101 13.44 6.60 -1.80
CA HIS A 101 13.65 5.47 -2.72
C HIS A 101 15.09 4.97 -2.72
#